data_AF-A0A327X1W4-F1
#
_entry.id   AF-A0A327X1W4-F1
#
_cell.length_a   1.000
_cell.length_b   1.000
_cell.length_c   1.000
_cell.angle_alpha   90.00
_cell.angle_beta   90.00
_cell.angle_gamma   90.00
#
_symmetry.space_group_name_H-M   'P 1'
#
loop_
_entity.id
_entity.type
_entity.pdbx_description
1 polymer ?
#
loop_
_entity_poly.entity_id
_entity_poly.type
_entity_poly.pdbx_seq_one_letter_code
_entity_poly.pdbx_strand_id
1 'polypeptide(L)'
;MWALRQYENQHGANESTYWIFFELLWREYFFWYARAHGRSLFILNGLRHQVAYSIRQDAQRLAAWQNGQTEFPLVNACMHQLVATGFMSNRGRQLVASCLVNELQLDWRLGAEFFERHLIDYDVGSNWGNWQYLGGVGADPRGLRRFDQDKQQRTYDPYGEFIKRWQGYQT
;
A
#
# COMPACT_ATOMS: atom_id res chain seq x y z
N MET A 1 11.46 -20.73 4.85
CA MET A 1 12.03 -21.28 3.60
C MET A 1 11.99 -22.80 3.48
N TRP A 2 12.15 -23.57 4.57
CA TRP A 2 12.13 -25.04 4.51
C TRP A 2 10.85 -25.63 3.87
N ALA A 3 9.66 -25.17 4.28
CA ALA A 3 8.40 -25.68 3.75
C ALA A 3 8.25 -25.47 2.22
N LEU A 4 8.71 -24.33 1.70
CA LEU A 4 8.69 -24.07 0.25
C LEU A 4 9.61 -25.03 -0.50
N ARG A 5 10.84 -25.25 0.00
CA ARG A 5 11.78 -26.21 -0.58
C ARG A 5 11.23 -27.64 -0.52
N GLN A 6 10.57 -28.00 0.57
CA GLN A 6 9.92 -29.30 0.69
C GLN A 6 8.82 -29.48 -0.37
N TYR A 7 7.98 -28.47 -0.57
CA TYR A 7 6.95 -28.48 -1.60
C TYR A 7 7.57 -28.62 -3.01
N GLU A 8 8.59 -27.83 -3.33
CA GLU A 8 9.28 -27.90 -4.62
C GLU A 8 9.95 -29.26 -4.86
N ASN A 9 10.49 -29.90 -3.81
CA ASN A 9 11.06 -31.25 -3.92
C ASN A 9 9.98 -32.31 -4.20
N GLN A 10 8.75 -32.12 -3.71
CA GLN A 10 7.65 -33.08 -3.87
C GLN A 10 6.84 -32.86 -5.15
N HIS A 11 6.70 -31.61 -5.58
CA HIS A 11 5.76 -31.20 -6.63
C HIS A 11 6.42 -30.45 -7.80
N GLY A 12 7.72 -30.18 -7.73
CA GLY A 12 8.46 -29.41 -8.72
C GLY A 12 8.45 -27.90 -8.42
N ALA A 13 9.51 -27.22 -8.86
CA ALA A 13 9.62 -25.76 -8.81
C ALA A 13 9.04 -25.12 -10.08
N ASN A 14 8.44 -23.94 -9.93
CA ASN A 14 7.93 -23.14 -11.06
C ASN A 14 7.95 -21.64 -10.72
N GLU A 15 7.42 -20.81 -11.61
CA GLU A 15 7.39 -19.36 -11.40
C GLU A 15 6.60 -18.96 -10.14
N SER A 16 5.50 -19.66 -9.82
CA SER A 16 4.68 -19.35 -8.65
C SER A 16 5.41 -19.66 -7.34
N THR A 17 6.15 -20.77 -7.27
CA THR A 17 6.95 -21.08 -6.07
C THR A 17 8.09 -20.08 -5.89
N TYR A 18 8.71 -19.66 -6.99
CA TYR A 18 9.69 -18.57 -6.99
C TYR A 18 9.09 -17.24 -6.50
N TRP A 19 7.89 -16.87 -6.95
CA TRP A 19 7.25 -15.61 -6.53
C TRP A 19 6.99 -15.54 -5.03
N ILE A 20 6.66 -16.66 -4.37
CA ILE A 20 6.55 -16.71 -2.90
C ILE A 20 7.89 -16.36 -2.25
N PHE A 21 8.98 -16.95 -2.75
CA PHE A 21 10.31 -16.62 -2.24
C PHE A 21 10.66 -15.15 -2.47
N PHE A 22 10.37 -14.62 -3.66
CA PHE A 22 10.63 -13.24 -4.02
C PHE A 22 9.89 -12.24 -3.11
N GLU A 23 8.61 -12.48 -2.80
CA GLU A 23 7.85 -11.63 -1.88
C GLU A 23 8.38 -11.73 -0.44
N LEU A 24 8.90 -12.89 -0.01
CA LEU A 24 9.59 -13.00 1.28
C LEU A 24 10.91 -12.21 1.31
N LEU A 25 11.61 -12.10 0.18
CA LEU A 25 12.80 -11.25 0.07
C LEU A 25 12.45 -9.76 0.20
N TRP A 26 11.28 -9.32 -0.27
CA TRP A 26 10.81 -7.95 -0.05
C TRP A 26 10.59 -7.66 1.43
N ARG A 27 10.01 -8.60 2.17
CA ARG A 27 9.89 -8.48 3.64
C ARG A 27 11.26 -8.36 4.30
N GLU A 28 12.21 -9.22 3.91
CA GLU A 28 13.57 -9.18 4.45
C GLU A 28 14.27 -7.86 4.12
N TYR A 29 14.13 -7.38 2.88
CA TYR A 29 14.65 -6.08 2.45
C TYR A 29 14.12 -4.96 3.34
N PHE A 30 12.81 -4.89 3.57
CA PHE A 30 12.22 -3.83 4.38
C PHE A 30 12.59 -3.90 5.86
N PHE A 31 12.84 -5.11 6.40
CA PHE A 31 13.41 -5.27 7.73
C PHE A 31 14.79 -4.61 7.84
N TRP A 32 15.70 -4.91 6.91
CA TRP A 32 17.03 -4.31 6.89
C TRP A 32 17.01 -2.82 6.55
N TYR A 33 16.12 -2.41 5.66
CA TYR A 33 15.90 -1.01 5.31
C TYR A 33 15.50 -0.19 6.54
N ALA A 34 14.51 -0.66 7.31
CA ALA A 34 14.10 -0.01 8.54
C ALA A 34 15.25 0.10 9.55
N ARG A 35 16.06 -0.96 9.67
CA ARG A 35 17.24 -0.97 10.55
C ARG A 35 18.33 0.00 10.10
N ALA A 36 18.57 0.11 8.80
CA ALA A 36 19.59 0.98 8.22
C ALA A 36 19.21 2.47 8.33
N HIS A 37 17.92 2.79 8.15
CA HIS A 37 17.47 4.18 8.07
C HIS A 37 16.85 4.72 9.37
N GLY A 38 16.47 3.85 10.31
CA GLY A 38 16.01 4.23 11.65
C GLY A 38 14.93 5.31 11.62
N ARG A 39 15.20 6.46 12.24
CA ARG A 39 14.25 7.58 12.33
C ARG A 39 13.84 8.15 10.97
N SER A 40 14.71 8.07 9.97
CA SER A 40 14.41 8.57 8.62
C SER A 40 13.30 7.79 7.92
N LEU A 41 12.89 6.64 8.46
CA LEU A 41 11.73 5.89 8.00
C LEU A 41 10.40 6.63 8.25
N PHE A 42 10.34 7.51 9.25
CA PHE A 42 9.09 8.13 9.72
C PHE A 42 8.98 9.62 9.39
N ILE A 43 10.05 10.22 8.87
CA ILE A 43 10.06 11.64 8.52
C ILE A 43 9.42 11.85 7.16
N LEU A 44 8.70 12.96 7.01
CA LEU A 44 7.97 13.31 5.80
C LEU A 44 8.81 13.21 4.52
N ASN A 45 10.05 13.71 4.59
CA ASN A 45 10.96 13.73 3.44
C ASN A 45 11.65 12.38 3.19
N GLY A 46 11.44 11.39 4.06
CA GLY A 46 12.07 10.09 4.02
C GLY A 46 13.58 10.18 3.85
N LEU A 47 14.09 9.54 2.80
CA LEU A 47 15.51 9.55 2.44
C LEU A 47 15.89 10.65 1.44
N ARG A 48 14.93 11.42 0.94
CA ARG A 48 15.17 12.50 -0.03
C ARG A 48 15.25 13.84 0.69
N HIS A 49 16.15 14.72 0.26
CA HIS A 49 16.31 16.05 0.88
C HIS A 49 15.28 17.09 0.41
N GLN A 50 14.56 16.82 -0.69
CA GLN A 50 13.55 17.72 -1.23
C GLN A 50 12.29 16.94 -1.60
N VAL A 51 11.17 17.36 -1.04
CA VAL A 51 9.84 16.91 -1.42
C VAL A 51 9.02 18.17 -1.68
N ALA A 52 8.80 18.48 -2.96
CA ALA A 52 8.10 19.66 -3.44
C ALA A 52 6.57 19.50 -3.34
N TYR A 53 6.07 18.98 -2.23
CA TYR A 53 4.64 18.77 -2.05
C TYR A 53 4.00 19.96 -1.35
N SER A 54 2.98 20.53 -2.00
CA SER A 54 1.98 21.35 -1.31
C SER A 54 1.16 20.42 -0.42
N ILE A 55 1.66 20.13 0.77
CA ILE A 55 0.91 19.36 1.77
C ILE A 55 -0.25 20.23 2.20
N ARG A 56 -1.44 19.91 1.69
CA ARG A 56 -2.68 20.48 2.23
C ARG A 56 -3.09 19.63 3.42
N GLN A 57 -3.18 20.25 4.58
CA GLN A 57 -3.94 19.68 5.69
C GLN A 57 -5.43 19.83 5.36
N ASP A 58 -5.92 18.90 4.53
CA ASP A 58 -7.34 18.82 4.18
C ASP A 58 -7.97 17.68 4.98
N ALA A 59 -8.43 18.02 6.19
CA ALA A 59 -9.05 17.07 7.10
C ALA A 59 -10.29 16.39 6.50
N GLN A 60 -10.99 17.08 5.59
CA GLN A 60 -12.18 16.54 4.93
C GLN A 60 -11.78 15.46 3.92
N ARG A 61 -10.76 15.71 3.08
CA ARG A 61 -10.24 14.69 2.15
C ARG A 61 -9.64 13.49 2.88
N LEU A 62 -8.92 13.73 3.97
CA LEU A 62 -8.38 12.65 4.79
C LEU A 62 -9.50 11.81 5.38
N ALA A 63 -10.52 12.44 5.98
CA ALA A 63 -11.67 11.72 6.53
C ALA A 63 -12.42 10.94 5.45
N ALA A 64 -12.62 11.53 4.25
CA ALA A 64 -13.23 10.84 3.13
C ALA A 64 -12.42 9.59 2.72
N TRP A 65 -11.09 9.67 2.67
CA TRP A 65 -10.25 8.51 2.38
C TRP A 65 -10.33 7.44 3.49
N GLN A 66 -10.19 7.85 4.76
CA GLN A 66 -10.24 6.94 5.91
C GLN A 66 -11.58 6.21 6.02
N ASN A 67 -12.68 6.89 5.70
CA ASN A 67 -14.04 6.36 5.76
C ASN A 67 -14.50 5.67 4.46
N GLY A 68 -13.66 5.60 3.42
CA GLY A 68 -14.06 5.02 2.14
C GLY A 68 -15.18 5.80 1.42
N GLN A 69 -15.13 7.13 1.47
CA GLN A 69 -16.10 8.06 0.89
C GLN A 69 -15.48 8.97 -0.16
N THR A 70 -14.47 8.50 -0.88
CA THR A 70 -13.85 9.23 -2.00
C THR A 70 -14.68 9.11 -3.28
N GLU A 71 -14.31 9.84 -4.32
CA GLU A 71 -14.89 9.69 -5.66
C GLU A 71 -14.45 8.39 -6.37
N PHE A 72 -13.53 7.61 -5.77
CA PHE A 72 -12.94 6.41 -6.38
C PHE A 72 -13.53 5.13 -5.74
N PRO A 73 -14.46 4.42 -6.41
CA PRO A 73 -15.18 3.32 -5.77
C PRO A 73 -14.29 2.14 -5.36
N LEU A 74 -13.25 1.85 -6.14
CA LEU A 74 -12.29 0.80 -5.80
C LEU A 74 -11.46 1.13 -4.54
N VAL A 75 -11.07 2.39 -4.37
CA VAL A 75 -10.38 2.86 -3.16
C VAL A 75 -11.31 2.70 -1.95
N ASN A 76 -12.55 3.15 -2.08
CA ASN A 76 -13.56 3.04 -1.03
C ASN A 76 -13.77 1.60 -0.57
N ALA A 77 -13.94 0.68 -1.53
CA ALA A 77 -14.08 -0.75 -1.27
C ALA A 77 -12.87 -1.34 -0.53
N CYS A 78 -11.65 -0.95 -0.91
CA CYS A 78 -10.45 -1.35 -0.19
C CYS A 78 -10.44 -0.82 1.26
N MET A 79 -10.77 0.45 1.45
CA MET A 79 -10.79 1.07 2.79
C MET A 79 -11.84 0.42 3.70
N HIS A 80 -13.04 0.13 3.18
CA HIS A 80 -14.06 -0.63 3.90
C HIS A 80 -13.59 -2.04 4.26
N GLN A 81 -12.94 -2.76 3.32
CA GLN A 81 -12.36 -4.07 3.60
C GLN A 81 -11.34 -4.03 4.74
N LEU A 82 -10.42 -3.05 4.70
CA LEU A 82 -9.38 -2.89 5.71
C LEU A 82 -10.00 -2.67 7.10
N VAL A 83 -10.92 -1.73 7.23
CA VAL A 83 -11.54 -1.41 8.53
C VAL A 83 -12.36 -2.60 9.05
N ALA A 84 -13.08 -3.30 8.18
CA ALA A 84 -13.94 -4.40 8.58
C ALA A 84 -13.18 -5.69 8.94
N THR A 85 -12.00 -5.93 8.36
CA THR A 85 -11.30 -7.22 8.47
C THR A 85 -9.89 -7.14 9.05
N GLY A 86 -9.33 -5.95 9.11
CA GLY A 86 -7.92 -5.72 9.39
C GLY A 86 -6.97 -6.15 8.27
N PHE A 87 -7.48 -6.54 7.10
CA PHE A 87 -6.65 -6.98 5.98
C PHE A 87 -6.99 -6.23 4.68
N MET A 88 -5.95 -5.98 3.88
CA MET A 88 -6.09 -5.45 2.52
C MET A 88 -5.11 -6.17 1.59
N SER A 89 -5.57 -6.53 0.38
CA SER A 89 -4.71 -7.16 -0.63
C SER A 89 -3.53 -6.25 -1.00
N ASN A 90 -2.38 -6.82 -1.40
CA ASN A 90 -1.21 -6.02 -1.83
C ASN A 90 -1.56 -5.01 -2.93
N ARG A 91 -2.37 -5.42 -3.91
CA ARG A 91 -2.90 -4.54 -4.95
C ARG A 91 -3.71 -3.39 -4.35
N GLY A 92 -4.65 -3.68 -3.44
CA GLY A 92 -5.42 -2.66 -2.73
C GLY A 92 -4.54 -1.66 -1.99
N ARG A 93 -3.51 -2.13 -1.26
CA ARG A 93 -2.58 -1.27 -0.52
C ARG A 93 -1.88 -0.28 -1.44
N GLN A 94 -1.40 -0.74 -2.60
CA GLN A 94 -0.77 0.13 -3.60
C GLN A 94 -1.74 1.18 -4.15
N LEU A 95 -2.99 0.80 -4.40
CA LEU A 95 -4.02 1.71 -4.94
C LEU A 95 -4.39 2.81 -3.97
N VAL A 96 -4.72 2.45 -2.73
CA VAL A 96 -5.19 3.43 -1.74
C VAL A 96 -4.07 4.38 -1.31
N ALA A 97 -2.82 3.88 -1.24
CA ALA A 97 -1.66 4.72 -0.95
C ALA A 97 -1.35 5.66 -2.12
N SER A 98 -1.43 5.18 -3.36
CA SER A 98 -1.26 6.04 -4.53
C SER A 98 -2.34 7.13 -4.59
N CYS A 99 -3.61 6.76 -4.33
CA CYS A 99 -4.73 7.70 -4.22
C CYS A 99 -4.47 8.81 -3.20
N LEU A 100 -4.02 8.44 -2.00
CA LEU A 100 -3.76 9.40 -0.93
C LEU A 100 -2.66 10.40 -1.34
N VAL A 101 -1.58 9.90 -1.95
CA VAL A 101 -0.41 10.71 -2.29
C VAL A 101 -0.61 11.54 -3.56
N ASN A 102 -1.19 10.99 -4.62
CA ASN A 102 -1.18 11.62 -5.95
C ASN A 102 -2.51 12.33 -6.25
N GLU A 103 -3.64 11.69 -5.99
CA GLU A 103 -4.97 12.23 -6.26
C GLU A 103 -5.40 13.21 -5.16
N LEU A 104 -5.23 12.83 -3.89
CA LEU A 104 -5.62 13.67 -2.76
C LEU A 104 -4.54 14.65 -2.31
N GLN A 105 -3.27 14.40 -2.68
CA GLN A 105 -2.10 15.22 -2.34
C GLN A 105 -1.92 15.41 -0.82
N LEU A 106 -2.19 14.35 -0.06
CA LEU A 106 -2.08 14.32 1.40
C LEU A 106 -0.71 13.82 1.85
N ASP A 107 -0.40 14.09 3.12
CA ASP A 107 0.79 13.56 3.78
C ASP A 107 0.71 12.03 3.90
N TRP A 108 1.64 11.34 3.25
CA TRP A 108 1.69 9.87 3.19
C TRP A 108 1.77 9.23 4.58
N ARG A 109 2.31 9.93 5.58
CA ARG A 109 2.44 9.42 6.95
C ARG A 109 1.07 9.19 7.59
N LEU A 110 0.07 9.99 7.23
CA LEU A 110 -1.30 9.81 7.71
C LEU A 110 -1.90 8.49 7.23
N GLY A 111 -1.55 8.08 6.00
CA GLY A 111 -1.90 6.77 5.48
C GLY A 111 -1.13 5.64 6.18
N ALA A 112 0.16 5.82 6.41
CA ALA A 112 1.00 4.87 7.13
C ALA A 112 0.51 4.61 8.57
N GLU A 113 0.15 5.67 9.29
CA GLU A 113 -0.43 5.62 10.64
C GLU A 113 -1.82 4.98 10.64
N PHE A 114 -2.66 5.28 9.63
CA PHE A 114 -3.96 4.63 9.49
C PHE A 114 -3.81 3.12 9.29
N PHE A 115 -2.83 2.70 8.47
CA PHE A 115 -2.51 1.29 8.25
C PHE A 115 -1.96 0.63 9.51
N GLU A 116 -1.11 1.34 10.27
CA GLU A 116 -0.60 0.86 11.56
C GLU A 116 -1.71 0.55 12.56
N ARG A 117 -2.78 1.37 12.57
CA ARG A 117 -3.93 1.13 13.44
C ARG A 117 -4.79 -0.08 13.03
N HIS A 118 -4.91 -0.37 11.73
CA HIS A 118 -5.93 -1.30 11.23
C HIS A 118 -5.37 -2.63 10.73
N LEU A 119 -4.12 -2.69 10.26
CA LEU A 119 -3.58 -3.91 9.68
C LEU A 119 -3.32 -4.97 10.76
N ILE A 120 -3.98 -6.12 10.62
CA ILE A 120 -3.72 -7.31 11.44
C ILE A 120 -2.31 -7.86 11.21
N ASP A 121 -1.75 -7.60 10.02
CA ASP A 121 -0.40 -8.00 9.62
C ASP A 121 0.61 -6.84 9.65
N TYR A 122 0.35 -5.82 10.47
CA TYR A 122 1.25 -4.69 10.61
C TYR A 122 2.68 -5.13 10.96
N ASP A 123 3.63 -4.73 10.12
CA ASP A 123 5.06 -4.83 10.35
C ASP A 123 5.67 -3.45 10.04
N VAL A 124 6.44 -2.90 10.98
CA VAL A 124 6.94 -1.52 10.89
C VAL A 124 7.77 -1.28 9.63
N GLY A 125 8.68 -2.20 9.30
CA GLY A 125 9.56 -2.04 8.14
C GLY A 125 8.79 -2.15 6.84
N SER A 126 7.93 -3.16 6.73
CA SER A 126 7.13 -3.42 5.54
C SER A 126 6.11 -2.31 5.30
N ASN A 127 5.38 -1.87 6.35
CA ASN A 127 4.39 -0.81 6.23
C ASN A 127 5.05 0.52 5.83
N TRP A 128 5.92 1.05 6.69
CA TRP A 128 6.49 2.37 6.47
C TRP A 128 7.44 2.40 5.26
N GLY A 129 8.16 1.31 4.98
CA GLY A 129 9.00 1.19 3.80
C GLY A 129 8.20 1.22 2.49
N ASN A 130 7.08 0.51 2.41
CA ASN A 130 6.19 0.57 1.24
C ASN A 130 5.53 1.93 1.10
N TRP A 131 5.13 2.57 2.20
CA TRP A 131 4.57 3.92 2.16
C TRP A 131 5.58 4.96 1.70
N GLN A 132 6.85 4.89 2.13
CA GLN A 132 7.92 5.73 1.59
C GLN A 132 8.17 5.49 0.10
N TYR A 133 8.14 4.22 -0.31
CA TYR A 133 8.30 3.82 -1.71
C TYR A 133 7.22 4.46 -2.59
N LEU A 134 5.95 4.41 -2.17
CA LEU A 134 4.84 5.00 -2.91
C LEU A 134 4.75 6.53 -2.78
N GLY A 135 5.16 7.08 -1.63
CA GLY A 135 5.31 8.50 -1.38
C GLY A 135 6.42 9.16 -2.18
N GLY A 136 7.23 8.38 -2.91
CA GLY A 136 8.34 8.89 -3.72
C GLY A 136 9.53 9.41 -2.90
N VAL A 137 9.57 9.08 -1.60
CA VAL A 137 10.59 9.54 -0.63
C VAL A 137 11.51 8.42 -0.14
N GLY A 138 11.32 7.19 -0.65
CA GLY A 138 12.19 6.05 -0.39
C GLY A 138 13.43 6.01 -1.28
N ALA A 139 14.17 4.90 -1.18
CA ALA A 139 15.43 4.68 -1.90
C ALA A 139 15.27 4.44 -3.43
N ASP A 140 14.05 4.30 -3.97
CA ASP A 140 13.86 4.08 -5.40
C ASP A 140 14.14 5.37 -6.19
N PRO A 141 15.07 5.35 -7.17
CA PRO A 141 15.36 6.51 -8.01
C PRO A 141 14.21 6.90 -8.94
N ARG A 142 13.27 5.99 -9.25
CA ARG A 142 12.17 6.18 -10.23
C ARG A 142 11.15 7.25 -9.83
N GLY A 143 11.18 7.72 -8.58
CA GLY A 143 10.29 8.77 -8.10
C GLY A 143 8.86 8.27 -7.82
N LEU A 144 7.88 9.14 -8.02
CA LEU A 144 6.49 8.89 -7.63
C LEU A 144 5.79 7.86 -8.51
N ARG A 145 5.19 6.87 -7.87
CA ARG A 145 4.37 5.85 -8.53
C ARG A 145 2.90 6.23 -8.45
N ARG A 146 2.35 6.66 -9.58
CA ARG A 146 0.92 6.94 -9.74
C ARG A 146 0.21 5.74 -10.37
N PHE A 147 -0.88 5.30 -9.75
CA PHE A 147 -1.77 4.28 -10.27
C PHE A 147 -3.05 4.92 -10.80
N ASP A 148 -3.34 4.71 -12.08
CA ASP A 148 -4.60 5.12 -12.71
C ASP A 148 -5.76 4.27 -12.17
N GLN A 149 -6.66 4.88 -11.42
CA GLN A 149 -7.73 4.17 -10.69
C GLN A 149 -8.67 3.42 -11.65
N ASP A 150 -9.05 4.04 -12.77
CA ASP A 150 -9.94 3.45 -13.76
C ASP A 150 -9.31 2.24 -14.45
N LYS A 151 -8.03 2.35 -14.81
CA LYS A 151 -7.27 1.24 -15.39
C LYS A 151 -7.16 0.07 -14.42
N GLN A 152 -6.94 0.37 -13.13
CA GLN A 152 -6.79 -0.65 -12.11
C GLN A 152 -8.11 -1.36 -11.84
N GLN A 153 -9.23 -0.64 -11.79
CA GLN A 153 -10.56 -1.24 -11.72
C GLN A 153 -10.82 -2.14 -12.93
N ARG A 154 -10.62 -1.65 -14.15
CA ARG A 154 -10.83 -2.48 -15.37
C ARG A 154 -9.98 -3.75 -15.39
N THR A 155 -8.81 -3.73 -14.75
CA THR A 155 -7.87 -4.86 -14.73
C THR A 155 -8.18 -5.85 -13.61
N TYR A 156 -8.49 -5.36 -12.40
CA TYR A 156 -8.56 -6.17 -11.18
C TYR A 156 -9.98 -6.38 -10.64
N ASP A 157 -10.96 -5.58 -11.08
CA ASP A 157 -12.38 -5.74 -10.77
C ASP A 157 -13.26 -5.34 -11.97
N PRO A 158 -13.11 -6.00 -13.15
CA PRO A 158 -13.78 -5.61 -14.39
C PRO A 158 -15.31 -5.63 -14.29
N TYR A 159 -15.87 -6.44 -13.39
CA TYR A 159 -17.30 -6.60 -13.17
C TYR A 159 -17.83 -5.85 -11.94
N GLY A 160 -16.97 -5.13 -11.21
CA GLY A 160 -17.37 -4.39 -10.01
C GLY A 160 -17.81 -5.27 -8.84
N GLU A 161 -17.45 -6.56 -8.82
CA GLU A 161 -17.88 -7.51 -7.79
C GLU A 161 -17.23 -7.18 -6.44
N PHE A 162 -15.95 -6.82 -6.45
CA PHE A 162 -15.25 -6.42 -5.24
C PHE A 162 -15.80 -5.09 -4.71
N ILE A 163 -15.99 -4.11 -5.60
CA ILE A 163 -16.56 -2.81 -5.24
C ILE A 163 -17.96 -2.96 -4.64
N LYS A 164 -18.81 -3.78 -5.27
CA LYS A 164 -20.16 -4.06 -4.78
C LYS A 164 -20.14 -4.76 -3.42
N ARG A 165 -19.30 -5.80 -3.28
CA ARG A 165 -19.18 -6.57 -2.03
C ARG A 165 -18.82 -5.68 -0.84
N TRP A 166 -17.92 -4.74 -1.06
CA TRP A 166 -17.42 -3.83 -0.02
C TRP A 166 -18.04 -2.43 -0.08
N GLN A 167 -19.17 -2.27 -0.77
CA GLN A 167 -19.96 -1.03 -0.78
C GLN A 167 -19.14 0.22 -1.17
N GLY A 168 -18.30 0.10 -2.20
CA GLY A 168 -17.42 1.20 -2.61
C GLY A 168 -18.11 2.34 -3.36
N TYR A 169 -19.31 2.11 -3.92
CA TYR A 169 -20.09 3.16 -4.55
C TYR A 169 -20.67 4.10 -3.50
N GLN A 170 -20.50 5.41 -3.68
CA GLN A 170 -21.18 6.40 -2.86
C GLN A 170 -22.69 6.28 -3.07
N THR A 171 -23.45 6.20 -1.98
CA THR A 171 -24.91 6.41 -1.97
C THR A 171 -25.26 7.87 -2.04
#